data_AF-A0AAF0LC45-F1
#
_entry.id   AF-A0AAF0LC45-F1
#
_cell.length_a   1.000
_cell.length_b   1.000
_cell.length_c   1.000
_cell.angle_alpha   90.00
_cell.angle_beta   90.00
_cell.angle_gamma   90.00
#
_symmetry.space_group_name_H-M   'P 1'
#
loop_
_entity.id
_entity.type
_entity.pdbx_description
1 polymer ?
#
loop_
_entity_poly.entity_id
_entity_poly.type
_entity_poly.pdbx_seq_one_letter_code
_entity_poly.pdbx_strand_id
1 'polypeptide(L)' 'MTDARDPLETTDDGVDMTFSERRHDELTRASGSTEADAAPRITTEDRGDGMTRIDVADTAAVRPGGVDTED' A
#
# COMPACT_ATOMS: atom_id res chain seq x y z
N MET A 1 -9.91 4.35 -20.89
CA MET A 1 -10.33 5.02 -19.64
C MET A 1 -11.22 4.02 -18.91
N THR A 2 -10.92 3.76 -17.64
CA THR A 2 -11.28 2.58 -16.82
C THR A 2 -10.21 1.50 -16.88
N ASP A 3 -9.34 1.51 -15.87
CA ASP A 3 -8.37 0.45 -15.60
C ASP A 3 -9.17 -0.78 -15.14
N ALA A 4 -9.18 -1.85 -15.93
CA ALA A 4 -9.87 -3.10 -15.62
C ALA A 4 -9.15 -3.91 -14.52
N ARG A 5 -8.62 -3.25 -13.49
CA ARG A 5 -7.62 -3.80 -12.57
C ARG A 5 -8.07 -4.03 -11.13
N ASP A 6 -9.29 -3.65 -10.77
CA ASP A 6 -9.77 -3.88 -9.41
C ASP A 6 -11.27 -4.23 -9.41
N PRO A 7 -11.64 -5.52 -9.23
CA PRO A 7 -13.03 -5.90 -9.14
C PRO A 7 -13.65 -5.35 -7.84
N LEU A 8 -14.92 -4.97 -7.90
CA LEU A 8 -15.67 -4.61 -6.70
C LEU A 8 -15.82 -5.85 -5.81
N GLU A 9 -15.40 -5.71 -4.56
CA GLU A 9 -15.59 -6.71 -3.50
C GLU A 9 -16.63 -6.20 -2.51
N THR A 10 -17.53 -7.08 -2.08
CA THR A 10 -18.49 -6.77 -1.03
C THR A 10 -17.83 -6.93 0.34
N THR A 11 -17.83 -5.86 1.13
CA THR A 11 -17.34 -5.85 2.53
C THR A 11 -18.31 -6.60 3.46
N ASP A 12 -17.87 -6.98 4.66
CA ASP A 12 -18.71 -7.62 5.70
C ASP A 12 -19.99 -6.81 6.02
N ASP A 13 -19.91 -5.48 5.93
CA ASP A 13 -21.03 -4.54 6.10
C ASP A 13 -21.97 -4.43 4.87
N GLY A 14 -21.75 -5.23 3.82
CA GLY A 14 -22.59 -5.26 2.62
C GLY A 14 -22.36 -4.09 1.64
N VAL A 15 -21.21 -3.41 1.74
CA VAL A 15 -20.84 -2.30 0.86
C VAL A 15 -19.86 -2.79 -0.21
N ASP A 16 -20.16 -2.52 -1.47
CA ASP A 16 -19.28 -2.81 -2.60
C ASP A 16 -18.21 -1.73 -2.73
N MET A 17 -16.93 -2.13 -2.64
CA MET A 17 -15.78 -1.24 -2.77
C MET A 17 -14.67 -1.93 -3.57
N THR A 18 -13.82 -1.17 -4.25
CA THR A 18 -12.56 -1.72 -4.78
C THR A 18 -11.63 -2.12 -3.63
N PHE A 19 -10.70 -3.03 -3.88
CA PHE A 19 -9.64 -3.39 -2.94
C PHE A 19 -8.85 -2.16 -2.48
N SER A 20 -8.59 -1.22 -3.38
CA SER A 20 -7.88 0.03 -3.06
C SER A 20 -8.66 0.90 -2.07
N GLU A 21 -9.98 1.03 -2.27
CA GLU A 21 -10.86 1.78 -1.35
C GLU A 21 -11.00 1.07 -0.01
N ARG A 22 -11.23 -0.25 0.00
CA ARG A 22 -11.35 -1.05 1.22
C ARG A 22 -10.07 -0.98 2.06
N ARG A 23 -8.91 -1.11 1.42
CA ARG A 23 -7.60 -0.95 2.08
C ARG A 23 -7.43 0.44 2.67
N HIS A 24 -7.85 1.50 1.96
CA HIS A 24 -7.75 2.88 2.45
C HIS A 24 -8.62 3.09 3.70
N ASP A 25 -9.88 2.67 3.65
CA ASP A 25 -10.82 2.75 4.78
C ASP A 25 -10.27 1.97 6.00
N GLU A 26 -9.85 0.73 5.80
CA GLU A 26 -9.34 -0.12 6.87
C GLU A 26 -8.10 0.48 7.57
N LEU A 27 -7.20 1.12 6.83
CA LEU A 27 -5.99 1.75 7.37
C LEU A 27 -6.26 3.10 8.06
N THR A 28 -7.30 3.81 7.66
CA THR A 28 -7.66 5.15 8.19
C THR A 28 -8.71 5.10 9.31
N ARG A 29 -9.37 3.95 9.52
CA ARG A 29 -10.43 3.76 10.51
C ARG A 29 -9.98 3.91 11.97
N ALA A 30 -8.70 3.68 12.26
CA ALA A 30 -8.19 3.73 13.62
C ALA A 30 -8.04 5.17 14.13
N SER A 31 -8.33 5.38 15.41
CA SER A 31 -8.13 6.69 16.06
C SER A 31 -6.65 7.10 16.00
N GLY A 32 -6.39 8.28 15.45
CA GLY A 32 -5.02 8.78 15.27
C GLY A 32 -4.36 8.34 13.96
N SER A 33 -5.02 7.55 13.12
CA SER A 33 -4.58 7.32 11.75
C SER A 33 -4.61 8.61 10.93
N THR A 34 -3.75 8.68 9.94
CA THR A 34 -3.63 9.78 8.98
C THR A 34 -3.72 9.27 7.55
N GLU A 35 -3.91 10.16 6.58
CA GLU A 35 -3.90 9.80 5.15
C GLU A 35 -2.60 9.11 4.72
N ALA A 36 -1.48 9.47 5.36
CA ALA A 36 -0.19 8.84 5.12
C ALA A 36 -0.17 7.35 5.49
N ASP A 37 -1.07 6.89 6.36
CA ASP A 37 -1.18 5.49 6.73
C ASP A 37 -1.79 4.62 5.64
N ALA A 38 -2.61 5.21 4.75
CA ALA A 38 -3.13 4.52 3.58
C ALA A 38 -2.13 4.50 2.40
N ALA A 39 -1.08 5.33 2.43
CA ALA A 39 -0.10 5.39 1.35
C ALA A 39 0.65 4.05 1.16
N PRO A 40 1.08 3.71 -0.08
CA PRO A 40 1.96 2.57 -0.32
C PRO A 40 3.28 2.73 0.42
N ARG A 41 3.70 1.69 1.15
CA ARG A 41 4.98 1.67 1.91
C ARG A 41 6.11 0.96 1.17
N ILE A 42 5.80 0.29 0.07
CA ILE A 42 6.77 -0.42 -0.76
C ILE A 42 6.60 -0.02 -2.22
N THR A 43 7.67 -0.11 -2.99
CA THR A 43 7.65 -0.13 -4.45
C THR A 43 7.99 -1.54 -4.91
N THR A 44 7.38 -1.96 -6.02
CA THR A 44 7.68 -3.24 -6.65
C THR A 44 8.23 -2.99 -8.04
N GLU A 45 9.33 -3.64 -8.36
CA GLU A 45 9.92 -3.66 -9.69
C GLU A 45 9.87 -5.09 -10.22
N ASP A 46 9.14 -5.31 -11.31
CA ASP A 46 9.22 -6.59 -12.01
C ASP A 46 10.58 -6.66 -12.74
N ARG A 47 11.38 -7.68 -12.41
CA ARG A 47 12.71 -7.89 -13.00
C ARG A 47 12.70 -8.94 -14.10
N GLY A 48 11.54 -9.54 -14.41
CA GLY A 48 11.43 -10.69 -15.29
C GLY A 48 11.71 -12.02 -14.57
N ASP A 49 11.54 -13.13 -15.31
CA ASP A 49 11.84 -14.49 -14.85
C ASP A 49 11.11 -14.91 -13.56
N GLY A 50 9.95 -14.34 -13.29
CA GLY A 50 9.17 -14.58 -12.06
C GLY A 50 9.77 -13.92 -10.82
N MET A 51 10.72 -12.99 -10.99
CA MET A 51 11.33 -12.24 -9.90
C MET A 51 10.73 -10.84 -9.78
N THR A 52 10.17 -10.54 -8.61
CA THR A 52 9.74 -9.19 -8.24
C THR A 52 10.65 -8.66 -7.15
N ARG A 53 11.35 -7.57 -7.44
CA ARG A 53 12.12 -6.83 -6.44
C ARG A 53 11.16 -5.95 -5.65
N ILE A 54 11.29 -5.95 -4.33
CA ILE A 54 10.50 -5.14 -3.42
C ILE A 54 11.47 -4.22 -2.67
N ASP A 55 11.26 -2.92 -2.77
CA ASP A 55 12.01 -1.91 -2.01
C ASP A 55 11.04 -1.12 -1.13
N VAL A 56 11.53 -0.54 -0.04
CA VAL A 56 10.73 0.34 0.82
C VAL A 56 10.52 1.66 0.08
N ALA A 57 9.30 2.18 0.01
CA ALA A 57 9.01 3.43 -0.69
C ALA A 57 9.71 4.64 -0.03
N ASP A 58 10.13 5.63 -0.81
CA ASP A 58 10.78 6.86 -0.27
C ASP A 58 9.82 7.71 0.56
N THR A 59 8.53 7.53 0.33
CA THR A 59 7.43 8.16 1.05
C THR A 59 7.08 7.44 2.36
N ALA A 60 7.70 6.30 2.66
CA ALA A 60 7.40 5.55 3.88
C ALA A 60 7.94 6.29 5.12
N ALA A 61 7.08 6.48 6.13
CA ALA A 61 7.44 7.15 7.37
C ALA A 61 8.53 6.42 8.19
N VAL A 62 8.68 5.10 8.01
CA VAL A 62 9.69 4.28 8.68
C VAL A 62 10.39 3.42 7.64
N ARG A 63 11.73 3.47 7.63
CA ARG A 63 12.60 2.61 6.81
C ARG A 63 13.43 1.70 7.72
N PRO A 64 13.03 0.42 7.90
CA PRO A 64 13.78 -0.50 8.74
C PRO A 64 15.15 -0.82 8.13
N GLY A 65 16.15 -1.04 8.99
CA GLY A 65 17.54 -1.29 8.57
C GLY A 65 18.29 -0.01 8.26
N GLY A 66 18.19 0.97 9.17
CA GLY A 66 18.85 2.28 9.04
C GLY A 66 20.20 2.15 8.36
N VAL A 67 20.40 2.96 7.32
CA VAL A 67 21.77 3.30 6.96
C VAL A 67 22.29 4.12 8.14
N ASP A 68 22.86 3.45 9.13
CA ASP A 68 23.99 4.01 9.86
C ASP A 68 25.11 4.19 8.83
N THR A 69 24.93 5.10 7.88
CA THR A 69 26.05 5.68 7.14
C THR A 69 26.70 6.62 8.14
N GLU A 70 27.51 6.02 9.02
CA GLU A 70 28.57 6.72 9.71
C GLU A 70 29.51 7.29 8.64
N ASP A 71 29.67 8.61 8.62
CA ASP A 71 30.87 9.31 8.16
C ASP A 71 31.54 9.93 9.38
#